data_AF-A0AAJ6P7J3-F1
#
_entry.id   AF-A0AAJ6P7J3-F1
#
_cell.length_a   1.000
_cell.length_b   1.000
_cell.length_c   1.000
_cell.angle_alpha   90.00
_cell.angle_beta   90.00
_cell.angle_gamma   90.00
#
_symmetry.space_group_name_H-M   'P 1'
#
loop_
_entity.id
_entity.type
_entity.pdbx_description
1 polymer ?
#
loop_
_entity_poly.entity_id
_entity_poly.type
_entity_poly.pdbx_seq_one_letter_code
_entity_poly.pdbx_strand_id
1 'polypeptide(L)'
;MTNSPPNNALPDGFDPWEHLQGQYITEFNRRVRQYFSDHNDNWQPNVADKRSSMRVACTMLDTDNHAMMALRMSFFFDLLGYSKKDLIVYHGSRENIDPPVEGHPKVLLYFSQDMESIPKGYDKVDAEISFRIMNETQATFTEAKAKALGVKIKQQFIQNGQGIVFTKGKDIYSYVDKLNGYRMRVYCTTETDAIDVVRRALECQNFTYNKNNLTKHEPKKTSDPKPGNHLVYGKQRPKKRYRPIANVRFRYATCEVPGMNKEVVLYDTTNKLPAIVFP
;
A
#
# COMPACT_ATOMS: atom_id res chain seq x y z
N MET A 1 36.14 -46.23 -7.75
CA MET A 1 36.76 -45.08 -8.43
C MET A 1 36.03 -43.83 -7.96
N THR A 2 36.76 -42.94 -7.32
CA THR A 2 36.28 -41.81 -6.53
C THR A 2 35.87 -40.64 -7.44
N ASN A 3 34.59 -40.27 -7.41
CA ASN A 3 34.08 -39.03 -8.02
C ASN A 3 34.45 -37.84 -7.11
N SER A 4 35.65 -37.32 -7.30
CA SER A 4 35.99 -35.96 -6.87
C SER A 4 35.76 -35.02 -8.06
N PRO A 5 35.05 -33.89 -7.92
CA PRO A 5 34.99 -32.89 -8.98
C PRO A 5 36.41 -32.36 -9.24
N PRO A 6 36.87 -32.25 -10.50
CA PRO A 6 38.17 -31.65 -10.78
C PRO A 6 38.11 -30.13 -10.52
N ASN A 7 39.30 -29.51 -10.39
CA ASN A 7 39.63 -28.08 -10.46
C ASN A 7 38.49 -27.13 -10.87
N ASN A 8 38.40 -25.95 -10.24
CA ASN A 8 37.50 -24.81 -10.53
C ASN A 8 37.43 -24.36 -12.02
N ALA A 9 37.04 -25.25 -12.94
CA ALA A 9 37.02 -25.10 -14.37
C ALA A 9 35.69 -25.63 -14.89
N LEU A 10 35.13 -24.93 -15.88
CA LEU A 10 33.87 -25.30 -16.51
C LEU A 10 34.06 -26.55 -17.38
N PRO A 11 33.01 -27.37 -17.59
CA PRO A 11 33.09 -28.55 -18.45
C PRO A 11 33.51 -28.20 -19.89
N ASP A 12 34.20 -29.12 -20.55
CA ASP A 12 34.52 -28.98 -21.97
C ASP A 12 33.22 -28.88 -22.80
N GLY A 13 33.15 -27.87 -23.68
CA GLY A 13 31.94 -27.58 -24.47
C GLY A 13 30.87 -26.77 -23.73
N PHE A 14 31.19 -26.17 -22.58
CA PHE A 14 30.28 -25.26 -21.88
C PHE A 14 29.90 -24.05 -22.76
N ASP A 15 28.60 -23.94 -23.06
CA ASP A 15 28.01 -22.75 -23.64
C ASP A 15 27.36 -21.89 -22.53
N PRO A 16 27.90 -20.70 -22.23
CA PRO A 16 27.33 -19.81 -21.22
C PRO A 16 25.88 -19.42 -21.48
N TRP A 17 25.48 -19.30 -22.75
CA TRP A 17 24.12 -18.92 -23.13
C TRP A 17 23.16 -20.07 -22.87
N GLU A 18 23.44 -21.27 -23.37
CA GLU A 18 22.59 -22.46 -23.18
C GLU A 18 22.43 -22.80 -21.69
N HIS A 19 23.53 -22.69 -20.92
CA HIS A 19 23.47 -22.90 -19.49
C HIS A 19 22.56 -21.88 -18.80
N LEU A 20 22.70 -20.59 -19.12
CA LEU A 20 21.85 -19.53 -18.56
C LEU A 20 20.38 -19.72 -18.98
N GLN A 21 20.13 -19.97 -20.26
CA GLN A 21 18.80 -20.17 -20.83
C GLN A 21 18.08 -21.33 -20.13
N GLY A 22 18.73 -22.49 -19.99
CA GLY A 22 18.16 -23.65 -19.32
C GLY A 22 17.79 -23.40 -17.86
N GLN A 23 18.68 -22.75 -17.09
CA GLN A 23 18.38 -22.36 -15.70
C GLN A 23 17.22 -21.36 -15.63
N TYR A 24 17.23 -20.37 -16.52
CA TYR A 24 16.25 -19.31 -16.54
C TYR A 24 14.85 -19.82 -16.90
N ILE A 25 14.72 -20.63 -17.95
CA ILE A 25 13.46 -21.28 -18.36
C ILE A 25 12.92 -22.14 -17.21
N THR A 26 13.76 -22.95 -16.58
CA THR A 26 13.37 -23.84 -15.48
C THR A 26 12.77 -23.05 -14.31
N GLU A 27 13.50 -22.04 -13.82
CA GLU A 27 13.07 -21.24 -12.68
C GLU A 27 11.87 -20.34 -12.99
N PHE A 28 11.81 -19.78 -14.20
CA PHE A 28 10.69 -18.96 -14.61
C PHE A 28 9.41 -19.78 -14.78
N ASN A 29 9.46 -20.90 -15.50
CA ASN A 29 8.29 -21.77 -15.70
C ASN A 29 7.82 -22.42 -14.39
N ARG A 30 8.71 -22.64 -13.42
CA ARG A 30 8.32 -23.05 -12.06
C ARG A 30 7.41 -21.99 -11.40
N ARG A 31 7.75 -20.70 -11.50
CA ARG A 31 6.93 -19.60 -10.96
C ARG A 31 5.62 -19.43 -11.72
N VAL A 32 5.65 -19.56 -13.05
CA VAL A 32 4.43 -19.52 -13.89
C VAL A 32 3.47 -20.64 -13.47
N ARG A 33 3.96 -21.88 -13.34
CA ARG A 33 3.15 -23.02 -12.84
C ARG A 33 2.53 -22.73 -11.48
N GLN A 34 3.30 -22.17 -10.55
CA GLN A 34 2.81 -21.80 -9.22
C GLN A 34 1.74 -20.69 -9.27
N TYR A 35 1.85 -19.73 -10.19
CA TYR A 35 0.84 -18.69 -10.35
C TYR A 35 -0.47 -19.21 -10.94
N PHE A 36 -0.38 -20.21 -11.83
CA PHE A 36 -1.51 -20.88 -12.47
C PHE A 36 -1.82 -22.25 -11.84
N SER A 37 -1.61 -22.39 -10.52
CA SER A 37 -1.78 -23.67 -9.80
C SER A 37 -3.22 -24.17 -9.75
N ASP A 38 -4.18 -23.36 -10.18
CA ASP A 38 -5.57 -23.73 -10.41
C ASP A 38 -5.77 -24.65 -11.63
N HIS A 39 -4.78 -24.74 -12.53
CA HIS A 39 -4.77 -25.74 -13.59
C HIS A 39 -4.18 -27.06 -13.06
N ASN A 40 -4.68 -28.19 -13.56
CA ASN A 40 -4.19 -29.50 -13.18
C ASN A 40 -2.70 -29.74 -13.53
N ASP A 41 -2.09 -30.74 -12.89
CA ASP A 41 -0.69 -31.12 -13.12
C ASP A 41 -0.42 -31.60 -14.55
N ASN A 42 -1.46 -32.11 -15.22
CA ASN A 42 -1.42 -32.60 -16.60
C ASN A 42 -1.80 -31.53 -17.63
N TRP A 43 -1.69 -30.25 -17.26
CA TRP A 43 -2.08 -29.15 -18.13
C TRP A 43 -1.36 -29.21 -19.48
N GLN A 44 -2.14 -29.06 -20.55
CA GLN A 44 -1.65 -28.94 -21.91
C GLN A 44 -1.88 -27.52 -22.42
N PRO A 45 -0.99 -26.97 -23.27
CA PRO A 45 -1.18 -25.66 -23.87
C PRO A 45 -2.54 -25.54 -24.57
N ASN A 46 -3.39 -24.64 -24.07
CA ASN A 46 -4.71 -24.39 -24.62
C ASN A 46 -5.02 -22.88 -24.56
N VAL A 47 -5.56 -22.33 -25.64
CA VAL A 47 -5.94 -20.91 -25.76
C VAL A 47 -7.46 -20.69 -25.81
N ALA A 48 -8.25 -21.74 -25.62
CA ALA A 48 -9.72 -21.67 -25.64
C ALA A 48 -10.30 -20.92 -24.42
N ASP A 49 -9.69 -21.08 -23.25
CA ASP A 49 -10.02 -20.33 -22.05
C ASP A 49 -9.04 -19.16 -21.83
N LYS A 50 -9.54 -18.03 -21.32
CA LYS A 50 -8.72 -16.83 -21.08
C LYS A 50 -7.57 -17.11 -20.13
N ARG A 51 -7.79 -17.90 -19.08
CA ARG A 51 -6.79 -18.22 -18.06
C ARG A 51 -5.75 -19.19 -18.59
N SER A 52 -6.17 -20.22 -19.33
CA SER A 52 -5.25 -21.10 -20.03
C SER A 52 -4.43 -20.36 -21.10
N SER A 53 -5.05 -19.44 -21.85
CA SER A 53 -4.37 -18.60 -22.83
C SER A 53 -3.28 -17.72 -22.19
N MET A 54 -3.54 -17.16 -21.00
CA MET A 54 -2.53 -16.40 -20.26
C MET A 54 -1.37 -17.28 -19.79
N ARG A 55 -1.64 -18.52 -19.35
CA ARG A 55 -0.59 -19.48 -18.99
C ARG A 55 0.29 -19.83 -20.20
N VAL A 56 -0.31 -20.05 -21.38
CA VAL A 56 0.45 -20.28 -22.63
C VAL A 56 1.33 -19.08 -22.96
N ALA A 57 0.78 -17.87 -22.89
CA ALA A 57 1.53 -16.63 -23.16
C ALA A 57 2.70 -16.44 -22.19
N CYS A 58 2.56 -16.85 -20.92
CA CYS A 58 3.63 -16.78 -19.93
C CYS A 58 4.62 -17.95 -19.98
N THR A 59 4.37 -19.05 -20.68
CA THR A 59 5.27 -20.22 -20.61
C THR A 59 6.43 -20.06 -21.60
N MET A 60 7.67 -20.11 -21.12
CA MET A 60 8.86 -20.08 -21.99
C MET A 60 9.14 -21.45 -22.59
N LEU A 61 9.57 -21.44 -23.86
CA LEU A 61 10.00 -22.62 -24.60
C LEU A 61 11.49 -22.54 -24.91
N ASP A 62 12.12 -23.70 -25.09
CA ASP A 62 13.54 -23.79 -25.46
C ASP A 62 13.82 -23.15 -26.82
N THR A 63 12.83 -23.20 -27.72
CA THR A 63 12.86 -22.58 -29.05
C THR A 63 12.58 -21.07 -29.04
N ASP A 64 12.27 -20.48 -27.88
CA ASP A 64 12.03 -19.03 -27.81
C ASP A 64 13.35 -18.28 -28.02
N ASN A 65 13.31 -17.24 -28.86
CA ASN A 65 14.44 -16.31 -28.94
C ASN A 65 14.47 -15.38 -27.71
N HIS A 66 15.59 -14.67 -27.53
CA HIS A 66 15.78 -13.76 -26.39
C HIS A 66 14.66 -12.71 -26.24
N ALA A 67 14.16 -12.16 -27.36
CA ALA A 67 13.09 -11.15 -27.33
C ALA A 67 11.76 -11.75 -26.85
N MET A 68 11.43 -12.96 -27.28
CA MET A 68 10.24 -13.69 -26.80
C MET A 68 10.37 -13.98 -25.31
N MET A 69 11.51 -14.50 -24.86
CA MET A 69 11.76 -14.73 -23.43
C MET A 69 11.58 -13.44 -22.61
N ALA A 70 12.17 -12.33 -23.05
CA ALA A 70 12.03 -11.04 -22.38
C ALA A 70 10.56 -10.56 -22.33
N LEU A 71 9.82 -10.71 -23.43
CA LEU A 71 8.41 -10.29 -23.50
C LEU A 71 7.52 -11.15 -22.59
N ARG A 72 7.74 -12.46 -22.54
CA ARG A 72 7.03 -13.37 -21.63
C ARG A 72 7.32 -13.04 -20.17
N MET A 73 8.58 -12.72 -19.84
CA MET A 73 8.97 -12.25 -18.52
C MET A 73 8.23 -10.97 -18.14
N SER A 74 8.29 -9.92 -18.97
CA SER A 74 7.60 -8.66 -18.71
C SER A 74 6.08 -8.84 -18.61
N PHE A 75 5.47 -9.67 -19.46
CA PHE A 75 4.05 -9.96 -19.37
C PHE A 75 3.69 -10.58 -18.00
N PHE A 76 4.47 -11.54 -17.52
CA PHE A 76 4.23 -12.20 -16.24
C PHE A 76 4.49 -11.29 -15.02
N PHE A 77 5.62 -10.58 -15.00
CA PHE A 77 6.01 -9.76 -13.84
C PHE A 77 5.34 -8.39 -13.80
N ASP A 78 5.19 -7.71 -14.93
CA ASP A 78 4.76 -6.31 -14.98
C ASP A 78 3.25 -6.21 -15.17
N LEU A 79 2.69 -6.97 -16.11
CA LEU A 79 1.27 -6.88 -16.49
C LEU A 79 0.39 -7.79 -15.64
N LEU A 80 0.78 -9.05 -15.43
CA LEU A 80 0.08 -9.94 -14.50
C LEU A 80 0.44 -9.69 -13.03
N GLY A 81 1.44 -8.82 -12.78
CA GLY A 81 1.76 -8.29 -11.47
C GLY A 81 2.44 -9.27 -10.51
N TYR A 82 3.06 -10.34 -11.01
CA TYR A 82 3.78 -11.28 -10.15
C TYR A 82 4.90 -10.59 -9.33
N SER A 83 5.53 -9.54 -9.88
CA SER A 83 6.55 -8.73 -9.18
C SER A 83 6.01 -8.05 -7.91
N LYS A 84 4.69 -7.91 -7.80
CA LYS A 84 4.00 -7.28 -6.67
C LYS A 84 3.42 -8.30 -5.68
N LYS A 85 3.59 -9.60 -5.94
CA LYS A 85 2.92 -10.68 -5.19
C LYS A 85 3.35 -10.74 -3.71
N ASP A 86 4.61 -10.36 -3.42
CA ASP A 86 5.22 -10.39 -2.08
C ASP A 86 5.82 -9.05 -1.63
N LEU A 87 5.58 -7.97 -2.40
CA LEU A 87 5.83 -6.64 -1.87
C LEU A 87 4.77 -6.38 -0.81
N ILE A 88 5.19 -6.15 0.44
CA ILE A 88 4.33 -5.49 1.42
C ILE A 88 4.04 -4.12 0.82
N VAL A 89 2.88 -4.00 0.17
CA VAL A 89 2.37 -2.71 -0.25
C VAL A 89 2.01 -2.00 1.04
N TYR A 90 2.94 -1.21 1.55
CA TYR A 90 2.71 -0.38 2.71
C TYR A 90 1.76 0.72 2.26
N HIS A 91 0.49 0.57 2.61
CA HIS A 91 -0.57 1.51 2.27
C HIS A 91 -0.60 2.72 3.21
N GLY A 92 0.48 2.97 3.96
CA GLY A 92 0.54 4.06 4.91
C GLY A 92 1.77 5.00 4.89
N SER A 93 1.85 5.87 5.88
CA SER A 93 2.92 6.84 6.13
C SER A 93 3.94 6.21 7.05
N ARG A 94 5.22 6.41 6.74
CA ARG A 94 6.33 5.82 7.50
C ARG A 94 6.47 6.38 8.92
N GLU A 95 5.61 7.32 9.31
CA GLU A 95 5.73 8.07 10.56
C GLU A 95 4.90 7.50 11.72
N ASN A 96 3.88 6.66 11.47
CA ASN A 96 2.95 6.16 12.50
C ASN A 96 2.66 4.65 12.38
N ILE A 97 3.57 3.81 12.86
CA ILE A 97 3.36 2.36 12.95
C ILE A 97 2.86 2.02 14.36
N ASP A 98 1.55 1.89 14.54
CA ASP A 98 0.99 1.30 15.75
C ASP A 98 0.98 -0.24 15.62
N PRO A 99 1.32 -1.00 16.67
CA PRO A 99 1.25 -2.46 16.64
C PRO A 99 -0.20 -2.95 16.44
N PRO A 100 -0.41 -4.11 15.78
CA PRO A 100 -1.73 -4.72 15.68
C PRO A 100 -2.23 -5.07 17.08
N VAL A 101 -3.35 -4.48 17.49
CA VAL A 101 -4.13 -4.97 18.64
C VAL A 101 -4.94 -6.15 18.11
N GLU A 102 -4.81 -7.31 18.76
CA GLU A 102 -5.40 -8.56 18.29
C GLU A 102 -6.93 -8.47 18.11
N GLY A 103 -7.42 -9.02 17.00
CA GLY A 103 -8.82 -9.41 16.81
C GLY A 103 -9.75 -8.41 16.12
N HIS A 104 -9.47 -7.10 16.13
CA HIS A 104 -10.38 -6.08 15.60
C HIS A 104 -9.89 -5.43 14.28
N PRO A 105 -10.76 -5.29 13.26
CA PRO A 105 -10.44 -4.58 12.03
C PRO A 105 -10.01 -3.12 12.30
N LYS A 106 -8.99 -2.66 11.58
CA LYS A 106 -8.45 -1.30 11.65
C LYS A 106 -8.63 -0.60 10.31
N VAL A 107 -9.29 0.56 10.32
CA VAL A 107 -9.43 1.41 9.15
C VAL A 107 -8.29 2.42 9.14
N LEU A 108 -7.66 2.57 7.99
CA LEU A 108 -6.66 3.60 7.70
C LEU A 108 -7.22 4.56 6.64
N LEU A 109 -7.21 5.85 6.95
CA LEU A 109 -7.54 6.93 6.05
C LEU A 109 -6.25 7.62 5.63
N TYR A 110 -5.93 7.57 4.34
CA TYR A 110 -4.71 8.16 3.81
C TYR A 110 -4.99 9.48 3.09
N PHE A 111 -4.19 10.49 3.42
CA PHE A 111 -4.24 11.82 2.84
C PHE A 111 -2.88 12.18 2.27
N SER A 112 -2.85 12.87 1.15
CA SER A 112 -1.60 13.42 0.64
C SER A 112 -1.76 14.68 -0.18
N GLN A 113 -0.71 15.48 -0.18
CA GLN A 113 -0.59 16.69 -0.97
C GLN A 113 -0.81 16.40 -2.45
N ASP A 114 -1.54 17.29 -3.14
CA ASP A 114 -1.69 17.26 -4.60
C ASP A 114 -0.31 17.41 -5.26
N MET A 115 -0.05 16.63 -6.32
CA MET A 115 1.27 16.57 -6.96
C MET A 115 1.74 17.94 -7.45
N GLU A 116 0.82 18.74 -7.98
CA GLU A 116 1.06 20.10 -8.47
C GLU A 116 1.43 21.09 -7.35
N SER A 117 1.06 20.79 -6.11
CA SER A 117 1.34 21.63 -4.95
C SER A 117 2.67 21.32 -4.28
N ILE A 118 3.41 20.30 -4.74
CA ILE A 118 4.68 19.89 -4.15
C ILE A 118 5.78 20.88 -4.59
N PRO A 119 6.45 21.58 -3.66
CA PRO A 119 7.54 22.48 -4.01
C PRO A 119 8.73 21.69 -4.61
N LYS A 120 9.38 22.26 -5.63
CA LYS A 120 10.52 21.64 -6.30
C LYS A 120 11.61 21.24 -5.30
N GLY A 121 12.08 19.99 -5.38
CA GLY A 121 13.15 19.46 -4.53
C GLY A 121 12.69 18.98 -3.15
N TYR A 122 11.38 18.87 -2.91
CA TYR A 122 10.84 18.34 -1.66
C TYR A 122 9.93 17.14 -1.89
N ASP A 123 9.85 16.28 -0.88
CA ASP A 123 8.91 15.17 -0.87
C ASP A 123 7.48 15.62 -0.59
N LYS A 124 6.53 14.83 -1.13
CA LYS A 124 5.10 14.94 -0.88
C LYS A 124 4.82 14.87 0.62
N VAL A 125 3.98 15.77 1.12
CA VAL A 125 3.47 15.68 2.49
C VAL A 125 2.26 14.75 2.52
N ASP A 126 2.23 13.84 3.49
CA ASP A 126 1.10 12.96 3.76
C ASP A 126 0.59 13.06 5.19
N ALA A 127 -0.61 12.54 5.41
CA ALA A 127 -1.21 12.41 6.73
C ALA A 127 -2.04 11.12 6.79
N GLU A 128 -2.14 10.59 7.98
CA GLU A 128 -2.85 9.35 8.25
C GLU A 128 -3.67 9.44 9.50
N ILE A 129 -4.84 8.84 9.42
CA ILE A 129 -5.77 8.78 10.53
C ILE A 129 -6.33 7.37 10.52
N SER A 130 -6.32 6.73 11.69
CA SER A 130 -6.85 5.37 11.81
C SER A 130 -7.74 5.24 13.01
N PHE A 131 -8.68 4.30 12.90
CA PHE A 131 -9.58 3.91 13.98
C PHE A 131 -9.89 2.42 13.88
N ARG A 132 -10.30 1.82 14.99
CA ARG A 132 -10.68 0.41 15.06
C ARG A 132 -12.19 0.26 15.07
N ILE A 133 -12.66 -0.86 14.55
CA ILE A 133 -14.07 -1.24 14.53
C ILE A 133 -14.28 -2.21 15.70
N MET A 134 -14.55 -1.69 16.89
CA MET A 134 -14.59 -2.50 18.13
C MET A 134 -15.83 -3.41 18.23
N ASN A 135 -16.89 -3.09 17.51
CA ASN A 135 -18.11 -3.91 17.44
C ASN A 135 -17.99 -5.08 16.44
N GLU A 136 -16.84 -5.22 15.77
CA GLU A 136 -16.57 -6.30 14.83
C GLU A 136 -15.27 -7.01 15.17
N THR A 137 -15.18 -8.28 14.81
CA THR A 137 -13.97 -9.09 14.90
C THR A 137 -13.58 -9.60 13.52
N GLN A 138 -12.39 -10.20 13.39
CA GLN A 138 -11.98 -10.90 12.17
C GLN A 138 -13.02 -11.94 11.67
N ALA A 139 -13.81 -12.54 12.58
CA ALA A 139 -14.81 -13.54 12.23
C ALA A 139 -16.15 -12.92 11.79
N THR A 140 -16.48 -11.72 12.26
CA THR A 140 -17.78 -11.09 12.00
C THR A 140 -17.73 -10.01 10.92
N PHE A 141 -16.53 -9.52 10.57
CA PHE A 141 -16.33 -8.51 9.55
C PHE A 141 -16.29 -9.13 8.14
N THR A 142 -17.42 -9.05 7.44
CA THR A 142 -17.61 -9.63 6.10
C THR A 142 -17.36 -8.62 4.98
N GLU A 143 -17.22 -9.09 3.74
CA GLU A 143 -17.12 -8.23 2.55
C GLU A 143 -18.32 -7.28 2.41
N ALA A 144 -19.54 -7.74 2.73
CA ALA A 144 -20.73 -6.89 2.72
C ALA A 144 -20.62 -5.72 3.71
N LYS A 145 -20.07 -5.96 4.90
CA LYS A 145 -19.82 -4.91 5.90
C LYS A 145 -18.70 -3.97 5.46
N ALA A 146 -17.63 -4.51 4.88
CA ALA A 146 -16.56 -3.70 4.29
C ALA A 146 -17.12 -2.77 3.20
N LYS A 147 -17.97 -3.28 2.31
CA LYS A 147 -18.62 -2.49 1.25
C LYS A 147 -19.52 -1.40 1.82
N ALA A 148 -20.33 -1.73 2.83
CA ALA A 148 -21.17 -0.74 3.51
C ALA A 148 -20.33 0.37 4.18
N LEU A 149 -19.21 0.01 4.80
CA LEU A 149 -18.26 0.97 5.36
C LEU A 149 -17.61 1.83 4.28
N GLY A 150 -17.21 1.24 3.14
CA GLY A 150 -16.68 1.98 1.99
C GLY A 150 -17.66 3.02 1.44
N VAL A 151 -18.96 2.71 1.40
CA VAL A 151 -20.02 3.68 1.01
C VAL A 151 -20.09 4.84 2.00
N LYS A 152 -20.02 4.57 3.31
CA LYS A 152 -20.01 5.63 4.33
C LYS A 152 -18.75 6.48 4.25
N ILE A 153 -17.59 5.88 4.03
CA ILE A 153 -16.33 6.61 3.81
C ILE A 153 -16.45 7.51 2.58
N LYS A 154 -17.03 7.02 1.47
CA LYS A 154 -17.31 7.84 0.30
C LYS A 154 -18.18 9.04 0.66
N GLN A 155 -19.30 8.83 1.37
CA GLN A 155 -20.21 9.91 1.79
C GLN A 155 -19.51 10.95 2.68
N GLN A 156 -18.60 10.52 3.55
CA GLN A 156 -17.97 11.38 4.54
C GLN A 156 -16.71 12.09 4.04
N PHE A 157 -15.92 11.45 3.19
CA PHE A 157 -14.61 11.94 2.77
C PHE A 157 -14.56 12.42 1.32
N ILE A 158 -15.69 12.39 0.60
CA ILE A 158 -15.82 12.92 -0.76
C ILE A 158 -16.80 14.08 -0.77
N GLN A 159 -16.36 15.22 -1.31
CA GLN A 159 -17.15 16.42 -1.50
C GLN A 159 -16.93 16.91 -2.93
N ASN A 160 -18.02 17.19 -3.66
CA ASN A 160 -17.97 17.63 -5.06
C ASN A 160 -17.12 16.72 -5.97
N GLY A 161 -17.19 15.41 -5.76
CA GLY A 161 -16.43 14.42 -6.53
C GLY A 161 -14.93 14.34 -6.19
N GLN A 162 -14.47 15.08 -5.16
CA GLN A 162 -13.07 15.09 -4.75
C GLN A 162 -12.92 14.71 -3.27
N GLY A 163 -11.75 14.18 -2.91
CA GLY A 163 -11.39 14.00 -1.50
C GLY A 163 -11.42 15.32 -0.73
N ILE A 164 -11.93 15.30 0.51
CA ILE A 164 -11.84 16.44 1.42
C ILE A 164 -10.38 16.86 1.62
N VAL A 165 -10.17 18.13 1.97
CA VAL A 165 -8.86 18.72 2.18
C VAL A 165 -8.82 19.35 3.56
N PHE A 166 -7.70 19.17 4.27
CA PHE A 166 -7.41 19.94 5.47
C PHE A 166 -5.94 20.41 5.45
N THR A 167 -5.64 21.40 6.28
CA THR A 167 -4.29 21.98 6.34
C THR A 167 -3.47 21.27 7.40
N LYS A 168 -2.57 20.37 6.96
CA LYS A 168 -1.65 19.67 7.86
C LYS A 168 -0.73 20.69 8.54
N GLY A 169 -0.45 20.49 9.82
CA GLY A 169 0.32 21.43 10.63
C GLY A 169 1.20 20.77 11.69
N LYS A 170 1.77 21.62 12.55
CA LYS A 170 2.62 21.19 13.66
C LYS A 170 1.80 20.75 14.87
N ASP A 171 0.67 21.40 15.12
CA ASP A 171 -0.19 21.12 16.27
C ASP A 171 -0.80 19.74 16.13
N ILE A 172 -0.99 19.07 17.26
CA ILE A 172 -1.58 17.73 17.32
C ILE A 172 -2.89 17.82 18.09
N TYR A 173 -3.96 17.36 17.47
CA TYR A 173 -5.24 17.16 18.13
C TYR A 173 -5.44 15.66 18.30
N SER A 174 -5.40 15.20 19.55
CA SER A 174 -5.58 13.80 19.91
C SER A 174 -7.04 13.58 20.28
N TYR A 175 -7.75 12.72 19.56
CA TYR A 175 -9.09 12.26 19.92
C TYR A 175 -9.03 10.83 20.45
N VAL A 176 -9.42 10.63 21.71
CA VAL A 176 -9.31 9.34 22.38
C VAL A 176 -10.68 8.89 22.90
N ASP A 177 -11.21 7.85 22.28
CA ASP A 177 -12.35 7.08 22.76
C ASP A 177 -11.97 5.59 22.72
N LYS A 178 -11.47 5.09 23.86
CA LYS A 178 -10.96 3.72 23.96
C LYS A 178 -12.06 2.68 23.79
N LEU A 179 -13.29 2.98 24.23
CA LEU A 179 -14.40 2.05 24.19
C LEU A 179 -14.80 1.75 22.75
N ASN A 180 -14.84 2.79 21.92
CA ASN A 180 -15.23 2.67 20.51
C ASN A 180 -14.05 2.53 19.53
N GLY A 181 -12.82 2.39 20.04
CA GLY A 181 -11.64 2.09 19.22
C GLY A 181 -10.97 3.29 18.54
N TYR A 182 -11.25 4.51 19.00
CA TYR A 182 -10.65 5.72 18.46
C TYR A 182 -9.45 6.17 19.27
N ARG A 183 -8.29 6.24 18.60
CA ARG A 183 -7.08 6.86 19.12
C ARG A 183 -6.42 7.68 18.01
N MET A 184 -7.17 8.66 17.51
CA MET A 184 -6.78 9.45 16.36
C MET A 184 -5.84 10.58 16.77
N ARG A 185 -4.81 10.82 15.97
CA ARG A 185 -3.92 11.97 16.10
C ARG A 185 -3.96 12.77 14.81
N VAL A 186 -4.64 13.90 14.82
CA VAL A 186 -4.77 14.77 13.66
C VAL A 186 -3.76 15.89 13.76
N TYR A 187 -2.88 15.97 12.77
CA TYR A 187 -1.83 16.99 12.70
C TYR A 187 -2.32 18.11 11.78
N CYS A 188 -2.82 19.21 12.33
CA CYS A 188 -3.38 20.30 11.54
C CYS A 188 -3.06 21.67 12.14
N THR A 189 -3.40 22.74 11.43
CA THR A 189 -3.13 24.12 11.87
C THR A 189 -4.26 24.70 12.72
N THR A 190 -5.49 24.21 12.56
CA THR A 190 -6.68 24.72 13.25
C THR A 190 -7.40 23.60 13.99
N GLU A 191 -8.09 23.93 15.09
CA GLU A 191 -8.93 22.99 15.81
C GLU A 191 -10.17 22.61 14.98
N THR A 192 -10.68 23.53 14.17
CA THR A 192 -11.82 23.29 13.28
C THR A 192 -11.54 22.16 12.28
N ASP A 193 -10.36 22.16 11.64
CA ASP A 193 -9.95 21.08 10.74
C ASP A 193 -9.86 19.73 11.49
N ALA A 194 -9.32 19.74 12.72
CA ALA A 194 -9.26 18.53 13.53
C ALA A 194 -10.65 17.99 13.85
N ILE A 195 -11.56 18.86 14.28
CA ILE A 195 -12.93 18.48 14.63
C ILE A 195 -13.67 17.93 13.42
N ASP A 196 -13.57 18.58 12.25
CA ASP A 196 -14.23 18.13 11.02
C ASP A 196 -13.76 16.72 10.63
N VAL A 197 -12.45 16.49 10.58
CA VAL A 197 -11.88 15.21 10.20
C VAL A 197 -12.23 14.10 11.21
N VAL A 198 -12.15 14.39 12.51
CA VAL A 198 -12.55 13.45 13.57
C VAL A 198 -14.04 13.13 13.48
N ARG A 199 -14.89 14.13 13.25
CA ARG A 199 -16.34 13.94 13.15
C ARG A 199 -16.69 13.04 11.96
N ARG A 200 -16.12 13.29 10.78
CA ARG A 200 -16.30 12.44 9.60
C ARG A 200 -15.88 10.99 9.85
N ALA A 201 -14.76 10.78 10.55
CA ALA A 201 -14.30 9.45 10.91
C ALA A 201 -15.26 8.73 11.87
N LEU A 202 -15.83 9.43 12.86
CA LEU A 202 -16.84 8.90 13.78
C LEU A 202 -18.16 8.57 13.06
N GLU A 203 -18.59 9.44 12.15
CA GLU A 203 -19.83 9.28 11.38
C GLU A 203 -19.77 8.06 10.44
N CYS A 204 -18.59 7.63 9.99
CA CYS A 204 -18.43 6.35 9.27
C CYS A 204 -18.96 5.14 10.06
N GLN A 205 -18.97 5.21 11.39
CA GLN A 205 -19.52 4.18 12.27
C GLN A 205 -20.76 4.65 13.04
N ASN A 206 -21.38 5.77 12.63
CA ASN A 206 -22.54 6.39 13.27
C ASN A 206 -22.30 6.83 14.74
N PHE A 207 -21.06 7.16 15.12
CA PHE A 207 -20.78 7.74 16.44
C PHE A 207 -20.85 9.27 16.42
N THR A 208 -21.20 9.86 17.55
CA THR A 208 -21.27 11.33 17.71
C THR A 208 -19.97 11.87 18.31
N TYR A 209 -19.55 13.04 17.83
CA TYR A 209 -18.40 13.74 18.39
C TYR A 209 -18.63 14.15 19.85
N ASN A 210 -17.64 13.87 20.69
CA ASN A 210 -17.61 14.30 22.09
C ASN A 210 -16.38 15.18 22.34
N LYS A 211 -16.60 16.43 22.71
CA LYS A 211 -15.53 17.41 22.95
C LYS A 211 -14.56 16.98 24.05
N ASN A 212 -15.03 16.25 25.05
CA ASN A 212 -14.21 15.83 26.19
C ASN A 212 -13.12 14.82 25.80
N ASN A 213 -13.26 14.18 24.63
CA ASN A 213 -12.28 13.22 24.12
C ASN A 213 -11.18 13.89 23.28
N LEU A 214 -11.27 15.20 23.01
CA LEU A 214 -10.32 15.95 22.20
C LEU A 214 -9.32 16.73 23.06
N THR A 215 -8.03 16.51 22.85
CA THR A 215 -6.94 17.23 23.52
C THR A 215 -6.00 17.85 22.49
N LYS A 216 -5.64 19.13 22.70
CA LYS A 216 -4.63 19.83 21.88
C LYS A 216 -3.23 19.67 22.49
N HIS A 217 -2.24 19.41 21.64
CA HIS A 217 -0.82 19.46 21.97
C HIS A 217 -0.09 20.41 21.03
N GLU A 218 0.55 21.42 21.60
CA GLU A 218 1.31 22.43 20.85
C GLU A 218 2.81 22.17 21.00
N PRO A 219 3.52 21.76 19.93
CA PRO A 219 4.95 21.58 19.98
C PRO A 219 5.69 22.91 20.13
N LYS A 220 6.68 22.94 21.02
CA LYS A 220 7.60 24.08 21.18
C LYS A 220 8.48 24.32 19.95
N LYS A 221 8.78 23.26 19.18
CA LYS A 221 9.60 23.34 17.96
C LYS A 221 8.80 23.92 16.79
N THR A 222 9.34 24.95 16.14
CA THR A 222 8.74 25.54 14.94
C THR A 222 8.96 24.67 13.71
N SER A 223 7.97 24.62 12.83
CA SER A 223 8.08 24.01 11.49
C SER A 223 8.75 24.99 10.54
N ASP A 224 10.05 24.82 10.32
CA ASP A 224 10.81 25.61 9.35
C ASP A 224 10.63 25.04 7.93
N PRO A 225 10.13 25.81 6.95
CA PRO A 225 10.01 25.37 5.57
C PRO A 225 11.36 25.11 4.88
N LYS A 226 12.44 25.74 5.36
CA LYS A 226 13.80 25.64 4.81
C LYS A 226 14.82 25.37 5.93
N PRO A 227 14.84 24.16 6.50
CA PRO A 227 15.60 23.82 7.73
C PRO A 227 17.14 23.83 7.57
N GLY A 228 17.67 24.33 6.45
CA GLY A 228 19.11 24.36 6.13
C GLY A 228 19.72 22.99 5.85
N ASN A 229 21.05 22.94 5.82
CA ASN A 229 21.82 21.72 5.59
C ASN A 229 22.47 21.21 6.88
N HIS A 230 22.84 19.93 6.89
CA HIS A 230 23.71 19.34 7.90
C HIS A 230 24.67 18.34 7.24
N LEU A 231 25.83 18.17 7.85
CA LEU A 231 26.81 17.20 7.39
C LEU A 231 26.31 15.79 7.72
N VAL A 232 26.19 14.94 6.70
CA VAL A 232 25.88 13.52 6.83
C VAL A 232 26.84 12.74 5.97
N TYR A 233 27.66 11.91 6.60
CA TYR A 233 28.66 11.08 5.92
C TYR A 233 29.60 11.91 5.01
N GLY A 234 30.19 12.97 5.58
CA GLY A 234 31.12 13.86 4.88
C GLY A 234 30.50 14.74 3.78
N LYS A 235 29.19 14.65 3.53
CA LYS A 235 28.48 15.46 2.52
C LYS A 235 27.43 16.35 3.18
N GLN A 236 27.31 17.59 2.70
CA GLN A 236 26.22 18.47 3.11
C GLN A 236 24.91 17.94 2.52
N ARG A 237 23.93 17.67 3.38
CA ARG A 237 22.60 17.21 2.99
C ARG A 237 21.51 18.10 3.60
N PRO A 238 20.40 18.35 2.89
CA PRO A 238 19.29 19.11 3.44
C PRO A 238 18.70 18.42 4.66
N LYS A 239 18.39 19.19 5.71
CA LYS A 239 17.66 18.67 6.86
C LYS A 239 16.23 18.32 6.44
N LYS A 240 15.66 17.26 7.04
CA LYS A 240 14.24 16.94 6.86
C LYS A 240 13.38 18.07 7.45
N ARG A 241 12.34 18.49 6.73
CA ARG A 241 11.35 19.45 7.22
C ARG A 241 10.61 18.83 8.42
N TYR A 242 10.66 19.51 9.57
CA TYR A 242 9.89 19.10 10.73
C TYR A 242 8.43 19.49 10.53
N ARG A 243 7.52 18.50 10.51
CA ARG A 243 6.06 18.68 10.40
C ARG A 243 5.67 19.80 9.43
N PRO A 244 6.00 19.64 8.14
CA PRO A 244 5.74 20.68 7.14
C PRO A 244 4.25 20.99 7.07
N ILE A 245 3.94 22.26 6.84
CA ILE A 245 2.58 22.74 6.61
C ILE A 245 2.25 22.54 5.14
N ALA A 246 1.15 21.85 4.85
CA ALA A 246 0.66 21.62 3.50
C ALA A 246 -0.82 21.21 3.52
N ASN A 247 -1.54 21.55 2.47
CA ASN A 247 -2.88 21.01 2.24
C ASN A 247 -2.76 19.55 1.83
N VAL A 248 -3.46 18.67 2.54
CA VAL A 248 -3.50 17.24 2.26
C VAL A 248 -4.91 16.83 1.90
N ARG A 249 -5.05 16.06 0.82
CA ARG A 249 -6.33 15.60 0.30
C ARG A 249 -6.53 14.13 0.58
N PHE A 250 -7.74 13.74 0.97
CA PHE A 250 -8.11 12.33 1.10
C PHE A 250 -7.87 11.60 -0.23
N ARG A 251 -7.20 10.44 -0.17
CA ARG A 251 -6.90 9.63 -1.36
C ARG A 251 -7.63 8.31 -1.35
N TYR A 252 -7.46 7.54 -0.29
CA TYR A 252 -8.02 6.22 -0.20
C TYR A 252 -8.19 5.84 1.27
N ALA A 253 -9.01 4.81 1.48
CA ALA A 253 -9.16 4.15 2.76
C ALA A 253 -8.91 2.65 2.59
N THR A 254 -8.16 2.07 3.52
CA THR A 254 -7.97 0.62 3.61
C THR A 254 -8.46 0.11 4.95
N CYS A 255 -8.76 -1.19 5.00
CA CYS A 255 -9.11 -1.91 6.21
C CYS A 255 -8.17 -3.09 6.38
N GLU A 256 -7.38 -3.05 7.43
CA GLU A 256 -6.60 -4.18 7.90
C GLU A 256 -7.52 -5.08 8.72
N VAL A 257 -7.78 -6.30 8.23
CA VAL A 257 -8.54 -7.32 8.96
C VAL A 257 -7.55 -8.33 9.52
N PRO A 258 -7.50 -8.54 10.85
CA PRO A 258 -6.60 -9.54 11.43
C PRO A 258 -6.79 -10.92 10.80
N GLY A 259 -5.68 -11.60 10.53
CA GLY A 259 -5.68 -12.90 9.83
C GLY A 259 -5.71 -12.83 8.30
N MET A 260 -5.87 -11.65 7.70
CA MET A 260 -5.71 -11.47 6.25
C MET A 260 -4.31 -10.99 5.89
N ASN A 261 -3.73 -11.58 4.83
CA ASN A 261 -2.40 -11.17 4.32
C ASN A 261 -2.43 -9.85 3.54
N LYS A 262 -3.61 -9.38 3.15
CA LYS A 262 -3.81 -8.16 2.36
C LYS A 262 -4.91 -7.33 2.98
N GLU A 263 -4.69 -6.03 3.06
CA GLU A 263 -5.71 -5.07 3.45
C GLU A 263 -6.82 -5.01 2.39
N VAL A 264 -8.05 -4.78 2.85
CA VAL A 264 -9.18 -4.54 1.98
C VAL A 264 -9.22 -3.05 1.63
N VAL A 265 -9.13 -2.72 0.34
CA VAL A 265 -9.24 -1.33 -0.11
C VAL A 265 -10.72 -0.95 -0.12
N LEU A 266 -11.13 -0.09 0.83
CA LEU A 266 -12.52 0.31 1.02
C LEU A 266 -12.99 1.30 -0.05
N TYR A 267 -12.13 2.27 -0.38
CA TYR A 267 -12.40 3.31 -1.37
C TYR A 267 -11.09 3.93 -1.87
N ASP A 268 -11.01 4.31 -3.14
CA ASP A 268 -9.84 4.98 -3.74
C ASP A 268 -10.26 6.05 -4.76
N THR A 269 -9.74 7.27 -4.60
CA THR A 269 -9.91 8.39 -5.55
C THR A 269 -8.87 8.41 -6.65
N THR A 270 -7.78 7.65 -6.50
CA THR A 270 -6.65 7.66 -7.44
C THR A 270 -6.81 6.67 -8.59
N ASN A 271 -7.79 5.76 -8.50
CA ASN A 271 -8.02 4.64 -9.42
C ASN A 271 -6.79 3.73 -9.60
N LYS A 272 -5.92 3.67 -8.58
CA LYS A 272 -4.70 2.84 -8.61
C LYS A 272 -4.87 1.57 -7.82
N LEU A 273 -5.79 1.56 -6.86
CA LEU A 273 -6.06 0.44 -5.97
C LEU A 273 -7.38 -0.24 -6.35
N PRO A 274 -7.48 -1.58 -6.26
CA PRO A 274 -8.71 -2.31 -6.52
C PRO A 274 -9.71 -2.13 -5.36
N ALA A 275 -10.38 -0.98 -5.33
CA ALA A 275 -11.34 -0.65 -4.28
C ALA A 275 -12.66 -1.41 -4.42
N ILE A 276 -13.25 -1.82 -3.29
CA ILE A 276 -14.57 -2.48 -3.24
C ILE A 276 -15.73 -1.52 -3.54
N VAL A 277 -15.51 -0.21 -3.33
CA VAL A 277 -16.43 0.87 -3.73
C VAL A 277 -15.71 1.75 -4.73
N PHE A 278 -16.33 1.92 -5.90
CA PHE A 278 -15.80 2.74 -6.99
C PHE A 278 -16.20 4.22 -6.83
N PRO A 279 -15.34 5.15 -7.28
CA PRO A 279 -15.64 6.58 -7.31
C PRO A 279 -16.86 6.93 -8.17
#